data_AF-A0AAW5WBZ0-F1
#
_entry.id   AF-A0AAW5WBZ0-F1
#
_cell.length_a   1.000
_cell.length_b   1.000
_cell.length_c   1.000
_cell.angle_alpha   90.00
_cell.angle_beta   90.00
_cell.angle_gamma   90.00
#
_symmetry.space_group_name_H-M   'P 1'
#
loop_
_entity.id
_entity.type
_entity.pdbx_description
1 polymer ?
#
loop_
_entity_poly.entity_id
_entity_poly.type
_entity_poly.pdbx_seq_one_letter_code
_entity_poly.pdbx_strand_id
1 'polypeptide(L)'
;MTVSTEVDHNDYIGNGVTTSFPYTFRIFKKSDLVVQVADLDENITELILDTDYTVTGAGGYSGGNVILMAALTSGYQISISRELPVTQETDLRNQGKFFAEVHEDAFDKLTMLIQQAISWLRLSLRKPSFVAKYYDALGNYIRNLRDPSQPQDAATKNYVDSVADTNLNKTLRTPEAIQSLPDALSRANKIVAFDNSGQPFATLPPSGSASDVLIELAKPTGAGLIGVMPYGTVQDAIKWVVPEVFPGSNAAEKLQEAVNYAV
;
A
#
# COMPACT_ATOMS: atom_id res chain seq x y z
N MET A 1 -28.00 -30.25 26.43
CA MET A 1 -26.95 -31.11 25.83
C MET A 1 -25.84 -30.20 25.29
N THR A 2 -24.54 -30.55 25.41
CA THR A 2 -23.42 -29.56 25.37
C THR A 2 -22.70 -29.39 24.03
N VAL A 3 -22.01 -28.27 23.86
CA VAL A 3 -20.98 -28.07 22.81
C VAL A 3 -19.79 -29.01 23.05
N SER A 4 -19.59 -29.98 22.16
CA SER A 4 -18.58 -31.03 22.29
C SER A 4 -17.49 -31.00 21.21
N THR A 5 -17.58 -30.06 20.27
CA THR A 5 -16.61 -29.89 19.18
C THR A 5 -15.93 -28.53 19.26
N GLU A 6 -14.66 -28.49 18.86
CA GLU A 6 -13.88 -27.26 18.68
C GLU A 6 -14.04 -26.65 17.27
N VAL A 7 -14.71 -27.37 16.36
CA VAL A 7 -14.92 -26.92 14.98
C VAL A 7 -15.99 -25.81 14.96
N ASP A 8 -15.61 -24.66 14.42
CA ASP A 8 -16.44 -23.45 14.29
C ASP A 8 -16.59 -22.97 12.84
N HIS A 9 -15.83 -23.55 11.91
CA HIS A 9 -15.92 -23.32 10.47
C HIS A 9 -15.59 -24.59 9.67
N ASN A 10 -16.02 -24.61 8.41
CA ASN A 10 -15.66 -25.64 7.43
C ASN A 10 -15.35 -24.96 6.08
N ASP A 11 -14.26 -25.36 5.45
CA ASP A 11 -13.84 -24.83 4.14
C ASP A 11 -13.88 -25.92 3.07
N TYR A 12 -14.29 -25.54 1.86
CA TYR A 12 -14.34 -26.44 0.70
C TYR A 12 -13.86 -25.74 -0.57
N ILE A 13 -13.47 -26.54 -1.57
CA ILE A 13 -13.11 -26.06 -2.90
C ILE A 13 -14.20 -26.50 -3.89
N GLY A 14 -14.66 -25.55 -4.70
CA GLY A 14 -15.62 -25.76 -5.76
C GLY A 14 -15.05 -26.62 -6.89
N ASN A 15 -15.90 -27.49 -7.42
CA ASN A 15 -15.60 -28.34 -8.59
C ASN A 15 -16.49 -27.97 -9.80
N GLY A 16 -17.26 -26.87 -9.71
CA GLY A 16 -18.19 -26.42 -10.75
C GLY A 16 -19.53 -27.17 -10.79
N VAL A 17 -19.77 -28.14 -9.90
CA VAL A 17 -20.98 -28.98 -9.92
C VAL A 17 -21.65 -29.09 -8.54
N THR A 18 -20.88 -29.17 -7.46
CA THR A 18 -21.40 -29.32 -6.10
C THR A 18 -22.11 -28.06 -5.64
N THR A 19 -23.34 -28.22 -5.14
CA THR A 19 -24.16 -27.16 -4.55
C THR A 19 -24.38 -27.32 -3.05
N SER A 20 -24.23 -28.53 -2.51
CA SER A 20 -24.46 -28.83 -1.09
C SER A 20 -23.14 -29.04 -0.36
N PHE A 21 -22.90 -28.23 0.66
CA PHE A 21 -21.71 -28.25 1.49
C PHE A 21 -22.10 -28.53 2.95
N PRO A 22 -21.62 -29.62 3.57
CA PRO A 22 -21.97 -29.93 4.94
C PRO A 22 -21.25 -28.99 5.91
N TYR A 23 -21.85 -28.72 7.05
CA TYR A 23 -21.19 -28.08 8.19
C TYR A 23 -21.36 -28.97 9.42
N THR A 24 -20.31 -29.10 10.24
CA THR A 24 -20.21 -30.12 11.31
C THR A 24 -20.33 -29.54 12.71
N PHE A 25 -20.94 -28.36 12.84
CA PHE A 25 -21.02 -27.61 14.09
C PHE A 25 -22.45 -27.12 14.35
N ARG A 26 -22.86 -27.03 15.63
CA ARG A 26 -24.22 -26.59 16.02
C ARG A 26 -24.45 -25.11 15.68
N ILE A 27 -25.66 -24.76 15.24
CA ILE A 27 -26.14 -23.37 15.11
C ILE A 27 -27.55 -23.30 15.70
N PHE A 28 -27.96 -22.18 16.30
CA PHE A 28 -29.31 -22.07 16.87
C PHE A 28 -30.34 -21.67 15.81
N LYS A 29 -29.99 -20.71 14.96
CA LYS A 29 -30.81 -20.17 13.88
C LYS A 29 -30.03 -20.24 12.57
N LYS A 30 -30.75 -20.22 11.43
CA LYS A 30 -30.11 -20.19 10.10
C LYS A 30 -29.24 -18.94 9.90
N SER A 31 -29.61 -17.84 10.55
CA SER A 31 -28.90 -16.56 10.53
C SER A 31 -27.58 -16.57 11.31
N ASP A 32 -27.31 -17.60 12.11
CA ASP A 32 -26.09 -17.68 12.94
C ASP A 32 -24.89 -18.25 12.16
N LEU A 33 -24.95 -18.14 10.84
CA LEU A 33 -24.02 -18.74 9.90
C LEU A 33 -23.75 -17.74 8.79
N VAL A 34 -22.47 -17.48 8.56
CA VAL A 34 -21.96 -16.65 7.48
C VAL A 34 -21.28 -17.55 6.46
N VAL A 35 -21.60 -17.34 5.18
CA VAL A 35 -21.00 -18.05 4.06
C VAL A 35 -20.25 -17.06 3.20
N GLN A 36 -18.95 -17.30 3.02
CA GLN A 36 -18.10 -16.48 2.18
C GLN A 36 -17.51 -17.31 1.06
N VAL A 37 -17.34 -16.71 -0.11
CA VAL A 37 -16.69 -17.32 -1.26
C VAL A 37 -15.50 -16.47 -1.69
N ALA A 38 -14.35 -17.11 -1.87
CA ALA A 38 -13.16 -16.51 -2.47
C ALA A 38 -13.00 -16.99 -3.91
N ASP A 39 -12.82 -16.05 -4.83
CA ASP A 39 -12.51 -16.34 -6.24
C ASP A 39 -11.02 -16.62 -6.48
N LEU A 40 -10.65 -16.84 -7.74
CA LEU A 40 -9.25 -17.10 -8.14
C LEU A 40 -8.34 -15.87 -8.05
N ASP A 41 -8.92 -14.67 -8.02
CA ASP A 41 -8.22 -13.40 -7.85
C ASP A 41 -8.16 -12.98 -6.36
N GLU A 42 -8.56 -13.89 -5.46
CA GLU A 42 -8.61 -13.72 -4.00
C GLU A 42 -9.60 -12.65 -3.51
N ASN A 43 -10.61 -12.29 -4.31
CA ASN A 43 -11.71 -11.44 -3.85
C ASN A 43 -12.68 -12.26 -3.00
N ILE A 44 -13.03 -11.74 -1.83
CA ILE A 44 -13.97 -12.37 -0.89
C ILE A 44 -15.34 -11.73 -1.02
N THR A 45 -16.37 -12.55 -1.25
CA THR A 45 -17.77 -12.14 -1.29
C THR A 45 -18.57 -12.89 -0.23
N GLU A 46 -19.34 -12.17 0.58
CA GLU A 46 -20.31 -12.76 1.50
C GLU A 46 -21.62 -13.05 0.77
N LEU A 47 -22.11 -14.29 0.88
CA LEU A 47 -23.36 -14.71 0.27
C LEU A 47 -24.55 -14.34 1.16
N ILE A 48 -25.71 -14.08 0.54
CA ILE A 48 -26.93 -13.67 1.23
C ILE A 48 -27.82 -14.89 1.51
N LEU A 49 -28.16 -15.12 2.78
CA LEU A 49 -29.08 -16.18 3.19
C LEU A 49 -30.46 -16.04 2.51
N ASP A 50 -31.03 -17.17 2.10
CA ASP A 50 -32.30 -17.32 1.38
C ASP A 50 -32.35 -16.67 -0.02
N THR A 51 -31.25 -16.03 -0.46
CA THR A 51 -31.07 -15.53 -1.83
C THR A 51 -30.03 -16.35 -2.58
N ASP A 52 -28.81 -16.45 -2.05
CA ASP A 52 -27.69 -17.15 -2.67
C ASP A 52 -27.54 -18.58 -2.16
N TYR A 53 -28.00 -18.85 -0.94
CA TYR A 53 -27.96 -20.16 -0.31
C TYR A 53 -29.10 -20.40 0.68
N THR A 54 -29.37 -21.66 1.01
CA THR A 54 -30.27 -22.06 2.10
C THR A 54 -29.52 -22.91 3.12
N VAL A 55 -30.04 -22.93 4.35
CA VAL A 55 -29.47 -23.72 5.46
C VAL A 55 -30.46 -24.76 5.95
N THR A 56 -29.95 -25.97 6.13
CA THR A 56 -30.63 -27.11 6.78
C THR A 56 -29.91 -27.47 8.06
N GLY A 57 -30.61 -28.08 9.04
CA GLY A 57 -29.98 -28.54 10.29
C GLY A 57 -29.83 -27.47 11.38
N ALA A 58 -30.44 -26.28 11.20
CA ALA A 58 -30.50 -25.27 12.25
C ALA A 58 -31.25 -25.77 13.49
N GLY A 59 -30.71 -25.52 14.68
CA GLY A 59 -31.19 -26.05 15.95
C GLY A 59 -30.76 -27.50 16.24
N GLY A 60 -30.22 -28.22 15.25
CA GLY A 60 -29.66 -29.55 15.42
C GLY A 60 -28.25 -29.54 16.01
N TYR A 61 -27.85 -30.66 16.61
CA TYR A 61 -26.56 -30.77 17.33
C TYR A 61 -25.39 -31.23 16.46
N SER A 62 -25.66 -31.86 15.31
CA SER A 62 -24.63 -32.45 14.43
C SER A 62 -24.32 -31.60 13.20
N GLY A 63 -24.83 -30.36 13.17
CA GLY A 63 -24.75 -29.49 12.01
C GLY A 63 -25.78 -29.84 10.93
N GLY A 64 -25.44 -29.58 9.67
CA GLY A 64 -26.38 -29.66 8.55
C GLY A 64 -25.71 -29.38 7.22
N ASN A 65 -26.44 -28.79 6.28
CA ASN A 65 -25.90 -28.40 4.96
C ASN A 65 -26.24 -26.96 4.63
N VAL A 66 -25.27 -26.28 4.02
CA VAL A 66 -25.43 -25.08 3.21
C VAL A 66 -25.66 -25.53 1.77
N ILE A 67 -26.79 -25.14 1.18
CA ILE A 67 -27.16 -25.48 -0.19
C ILE A 67 -27.17 -24.19 -1.01
N LEU A 68 -26.19 -24.03 -1.89
CA LEU A 68 -26.10 -22.90 -2.81
C LEU A 68 -27.17 -23.01 -3.91
N MET A 69 -27.70 -21.87 -4.36
CA MET A 69 -28.65 -21.82 -5.47
C MET A 69 -27.99 -22.10 -6.82
N ALA A 70 -26.69 -21.84 -6.94
CA ALA A 70 -25.86 -22.17 -8.08
C ALA A 70 -24.64 -22.98 -7.63
N ALA A 71 -24.14 -23.87 -8.50
CA ALA A 71 -22.95 -24.66 -8.18
C ALA A 71 -21.74 -23.75 -7.96
N LEU A 72 -20.90 -24.08 -6.96
CA LEU A 72 -19.70 -23.31 -6.70
C LEU A 72 -18.70 -23.50 -7.84
N THR A 73 -18.32 -22.39 -8.49
CA THR A 73 -17.38 -22.36 -9.61
C THR A 73 -16.11 -23.16 -9.29
N SER A 74 -15.60 -23.87 -10.29
CA SER A 74 -14.39 -24.69 -10.12
C SER A 74 -13.20 -23.84 -9.67
N GLY A 75 -12.54 -24.26 -8.59
CA GLY A 75 -11.38 -23.58 -8.00
C GLY A 75 -11.72 -22.47 -7.01
N TYR A 76 -12.98 -22.01 -6.93
CA TYR A 76 -13.40 -21.05 -5.91
C TYR A 76 -13.42 -21.75 -4.54
N GLN A 77 -13.07 -21.04 -3.48
CA GLN A 77 -13.14 -21.56 -2.11
C GLN A 77 -14.40 -21.05 -1.42
N ILE A 78 -15.06 -21.90 -0.65
CA ILE A 78 -16.18 -21.52 0.20
C ILE A 78 -15.79 -21.74 1.66
N SER A 79 -16.02 -20.74 2.48
CA SER A 79 -15.89 -20.81 3.94
C SER A 79 -17.27 -20.70 4.57
N ILE A 80 -17.59 -21.63 5.45
CA ILE A 80 -18.85 -21.68 6.20
C ILE A 80 -18.49 -21.55 7.67
N SER A 81 -18.80 -20.41 8.28
CA SER A 81 -18.43 -20.12 9.67
C SER A 81 -19.64 -19.80 10.53
N ARG A 82 -19.58 -20.19 11.80
CA ARG A 82 -20.55 -19.75 12.82
C ARG A 82 -20.31 -18.29 13.17
N GLU A 83 -21.36 -17.49 13.15
CA GLU A 83 -21.34 -16.14 13.70
C GLU A 83 -22.58 -15.90 14.56
N LEU A 84 -22.37 -15.75 15.87
CA LEU A 84 -23.44 -15.51 16.83
C LEU A 84 -23.43 -14.05 17.29
N PRO A 85 -24.61 -13.44 17.51
CA PRO A 85 -24.69 -12.14 18.15
C PRO A 85 -24.17 -12.24 19.59
N VAL A 86 -23.30 -11.30 19.97
CA VAL A 86 -22.66 -11.20 21.29
C VAL A 86 -23.64 -10.61 22.32
N THR A 87 -24.76 -11.32 22.53
CA THR A 87 -25.82 -10.94 23.46
C THR A 87 -26.19 -12.13 24.34
N GLN A 88 -26.69 -11.85 25.54
CA GLN A 88 -27.32 -12.85 26.39
C GLN A 88 -28.82 -12.59 26.41
N GLU A 89 -29.61 -13.50 25.82
CA GLU A 89 -31.07 -13.39 25.77
C GLU A 89 -31.75 -14.03 27.00
N THR A 90 -31.04 -14.92 27.70
CA THR A 90 -31.55 -15.64 28.87
C THR A 90 -31.45 -14.78 30.13
N ASP A 91 -32.62 -14.37 30.65
CA ASP A 91 -32.79 -13.70 31.95
C ASP A 91 -33.20 -14.72 33.04
N LEU A 92 -32.30 -14.99 33.99
CA LEU A 92 -32.53 -15.93 35.08
C LEU A 92 -33.14 -15.21 36.30
N ARG A 93 -34.37 -15.59 36.67
CA ARG A 93 -35.08 -14.99 37.81
C ARG A 93 -34.79 -15.73 39.12
N ASN A 94 -34.62 -14.96 40.19
CA ASN A 94 -34.53 -15.51 41.55
C ASN A 94 -35.82 -16.23 41.95
N GLN A 95 -35.68 -17.37 42.64
CA GLN A 95 -36.79 -18.21 43.12
C GLN A 95 -37.70 -18.78 42.02
N GLY A 96 -37.26 -18.73 40.76
CA GLY A 96 -37.92 -19.41 39.65
C GLY A 96 -37.67 -20.92 39.64
N LYS A 97 -38.41 -21.65 38.81
CA LYS A 97 -38.14 -23.08 38.56
C LYS A 97 -36.79 -23.24 37.85
N PHE A 98 -35.99 -24.20 38.30
CA PHE A 98 -34.72 -24.53 37.65
C PHE A 98 -34.98 -25.41 36.41
N PHE A 99 -34.79 -24.83 35.23
CA PHE A 99 -34.80 -25.57 33.97
C PHE A 99 -33.36 -25.76 33.51
N ALA A 100 -32.83 -26.98 33.62
CA ALA A 100 -31.45 -27.28 33.25
C ALA A 100 -31.16 -26.90 31.79
N GLU A 101 -32.08 -27.17 30.86
CA GLU A 101 -31.89 -26.87 29.44
C GLU A 101 -31.65 -25.38 29.17
N VAL A 102 -32.33 -24.48 29.91
CA VAL A 102 -32.15 -23.02 29.76
C VAL A 102 -30.74 -22.58 30.20
N HIS A 103 -30.19 -23.23 31.22
CA HIS A 103 -28.83 -22.94 31.70
C HIS A 103 -27.80 -23.51 30.72
N GLU A 104 -28.00 -24.74 30.26
CA GLU A 104 -27.13 -25.39 29.29
C GLU A 104 -27.09 -24.62 27.96
N ASP A 105 -28.22 -24.19 27.41
CA ASP A 105 -28.23 -23.39 26.17
C ASP A 105 -27.50 -22.04 26.35
N ALA A 106 -27.60 -21.42 27.54
CA ALA A 106 -26.85 -20.20 27.85
C ALA A 106 -25.33 -20.45 27.95
N PHE A 107 -24.92 -21.54 28.60
CA PHE A 107 -23.51 -21.93 28.71
C PHE A 107 -22.92 -22.37 27.37
N ASP A 108 -23.69 -23.08 26.56
CA ASP A 108 -23.33 -23.45 25.20
C ASP A 108 -23.12 -22.20 24.34
N LYS A 109 -24.05 -21.25 24.37
CA LYS A 109 -23.91 -19.99 23.62
C LYS A 109 -22.62 -19.26 24.03
N LEU A 110 -22.33 -19.15 25.33
CA LEU A 110 -21.09 -18.53 25.80
C LEU A 110 -19.84 -19.28 25.32
N THR A 111 -19.86 -20.61 25.35
CA THR A 111 -18.75 -21.44 24.85
C THR A 111 -18.54 -21.22 23.36
N MET A 112 -19.61 -21.14 22.56
CA MET A 112 -19.53 -20.84 21.13
C MET A 112 -18.99 -19.43 20.86
N LEU A 113 -19.38 -18.42 21.64
CA LEU A 113 -18.84 -17.06 21.52
C LEU A 113 -17.33 -17.02 21.84
N ILE A 114 -16.87 -17.83 22.79
CA ILE A 114 -15.43 -17.97 23.10
C ILE A 114 -14.70 -18.63 21.92
N GLN A 115 -15.24 -19.71 21.35
CA GLN A 115 -14.67 -20.36 20.15
C GLN A 115 -14.53 -19.35 19.00
N GLN A 116 -15.59 -18.59 18.72
CA GLN A 116 -15.60 -17.53 17.70
C GLN A 116 -14.53 -16.47 17.95
N ALA A 117 -14.40 -15.98 19.19
CA ALA A 117 -13.36 -15.01 19.53
C ALA A 117 -11.94 -15.57 19.34
N ILE A 118 -11.70 -16.83 19.71
CA ILE A 118 -10.42 -17.51 19.48
C ILE A 118 -10.14 -17.64 17.98
N SER A 119 -11.16 -17.91 17.16
CA SER A 119 -11.05 -17.99 15.70
C SER A 119 -10.58 -16.67 15.09
N TRP A 120 -11.21 -15.56 15.46
CA TRP A 120 -10.81 -14.23 15.00
C TRP A 120 -9.37 -13.88 15.42
N LEU A 121 -8.95 -14.31 16.62
CA LEU A 121 -7.56 -14.17 17.06
C LEU A 121 -6.57 -15.02 16.26
N ARG A 122 -7.00 -16.15 15.66
CA ARG A 122 -6.15 -16.98 14.78
C ARG A 122 -5.91 -16.32 13.43
N LEU A 123 -6.88 -15.54 12.93
CA LEU A 123 -6.77 -14.76 11.68
C LEU A 123 -5.97 -13.46 11.86
N SER A 124 -5.71 -13.05 13.10
CA SER A 124 -5.01 -11.80 13.41
C SER A 124 -3.49 -11.94 13.25
N LEU A 125 -2.82 -10.86 12.82
CA LEU A 125 -1.36 -10.78 12.83
C LEU A 125 -0.85 -10.82 14.28
N ARG A 126 -0.12 -11.87 14.65
CA ARG A 126 0.29 -12.12 16.05
C ARG A 126 1.73 -12.58 16.18
N LYS A 127 2.25 -12.48 17.40
CA LYS A 127 3.53 -13.09 17.75
C LYS A 127 3.37 -14.62 17.80
N PRO A 128 4.33 -15.40 17.29
CA PRO A 128 4.25 -16.85 17.35
C PRO A 128 4.44 -17.40 18.78
N SER A 129 5.13 -16.66 19.66
CA SER A 129 5.30 -17.02 21.08
C SER A 129 5.54 -15.80 21.95
N PHE A 130 5.44 -15.95 23.28
CA PHE A 130 5.70 -14.87 24.24
C PHE A 130 7.10 -14.26 24.11
N VAL A 131 8.10 -15.12 23.83
CA VAL A 131 9.51 -14.71 23.71
C VAL A 131 9.86 -14.12 22.34
N ALA A 132 9.03 -14.32 21.32
CA ALA A 132 9.27 -13.76 19.99
C ALA A 132 9.37 -12.23 20.05
N LYS A 133 10.11 -11.62 19.11
CA LYS A 133 10.22 -10.16 18.98
C LYS A 133 9.68 -9.64 17.64
N TYR A 134 8.90 -10.47 16.96
CA TYR A 134 8.31 -10.18 15.65
C TYR A 134 6.89 -10.72 15.59
N TYR A 135 6.11 -10.19 14.64
CA TYR A 135 4.81 -10.70 14.25
C TYR A 135 4.98 -11.61 13.02
N ASP A 136 4.30 -12.75 13.02
CA ASP A 136 4.38 -13.73 11.95
C ASP A 136 3.11 -13.69 11.09
N ALA A 137 3.27 -13.42 9.80
CA ALA A 137 2.18 -13.42 8.82
C ALA A 137 1.90 -14.81 8.22
N LEU A 138 2.69 -15.83 8.59
CA LEU A 138 2.54 -17.22 8.13
C LEU A 138 2.60 -17.38 6.60
N GLY A 139 3.39 -16.52 5.94
CA GLY A 139 3.50 -16.47 4.48
C GLY A 139 2.34 -15.77 3.77
N ASN A 140 1.34 -15.27 4.51
CA ASN A 140 0.25 -14.49 3.93
C ASN A 140 0.70 -13.07 3.57
N TYR A 141 0.01 -12.47 2.59
CA TYR A 141 0.20 -11.07 2.24
C TYR A 141 -0.33 -10.14 3.33
N ILE A 142 0.36 -9.02 3.54
CA ILE A 142 -0.14 -7.88 4.31
C ILE A 142 -0.54 -6.80 3.30
N ARG A 143 -1.85 -6.63 3.10
CA ARG A 143 -2.43 -5.70 2.12
C ARG A 143 -3.03 -4.47 2.79
N ASN A 144 -3.31 -3.43 2.00
CA ASN A 144 -3.96 -2.20 2.44
C ASN A 144 -3.23 -1.47 3.57
N LEU A 145 -1.90 -1.61 3.63
CA LEU A 145 -1.08 -0.85 4.55
C LEU A 145 -1.02 0.61 4.07
N ARG A 146 -1.05 1.54 5.03
CA ARG A 146 -0.85 2.96 4.74
C ARG A 146 0.62 3.20 4.37
N ASP A 147 0.87 4.19 3.51
CA ASP A 147 2.23 4.60 3.19
C ASP A 147 2.99 5.07 4.44
N PRO A 148 4.30 4.78 4.53
CA PRO A 148 5.10 5.06 5.72
C PRO A 148 5.27 6.57 5.91
N SER A 149 5.19 7.01 7.17
CA SER A 149 5.37 8.42 7.58
C SER A 149 6.51 8.60 8.58
N GLN A 150 6.77 7.58 9.41
CA GLN A 150 7.83 7.55 10.41
C GLN A 150 8.94 6.56 10.01
N PRO A 151 10.17 6.70 10.54
CA PRO A 151 11.31 5.86 10.14
C PRO A 151 11.17 4.35 10.41
N GLN A 152 10.23 3.94 11.27
CA GLN A 152 9.99 2.53 11.62
C GLN A 152 8.69 1.97 11.03
N ASP A 153 7.95 2.78 10.25
CA ASP A 153 6.75 2.30 9.57
C ASP A 153 7.13 1.29 8.49
N ALA A 154 6.29 0.28 8.27
CA ALA A 154 6.51 -0.65 7.17
C ALA A 154 6.23 0.06 5.83
N ALA A 155 7.10 -0.15 4.86
CA ALA A 155 6.98 0.46 3.54
C ALA A 155 6.13 -0.41 2.60
N THR A 156 5.16 0.20 1.92
CA THR A 156 4.41 -0.47 0.85
C THR A 156 5.31 -0.69 -0.36
N LYS A 157 5.03 -1.73 -1.17
CA LYS A 157 5.77 -1.95 -2.43
C LYS A 157 5.72 -0.71 -3.33
N ASN A 158 4.54 -0.09 -3.44
CA ASN A 158 4.34 1.13 -4.22
C ASN A 158 5.23 2.29 -3.75
N TYR A 159 5.35 2.50 -2.43
CA TYR A 159 6.22 3.53 -1.87
C TYR A 159 7.70 3.26 -2.24
N VAL A 160 8.17 2.02 -2.07
CA VAL A 160 9.55 1.65 -2.39
C VAL A 160 9.85 1.83 -3.88
N ASP A 161 8.97 1.33 -4.75
CA ASP A 161 9.13 1.46 -6.20
C ASP A 161 9.14 2.94 -6.63
N SER A 162 8.25 3.77 -6.07
CA SER A 162 8.18 5.20 -6.38
C SER A 162 9.46 5.96 -5.99
N VAL A 163 10.03 5.64 -4.82
CA VAL A 163 11.30 6.21 -4.36
C VAL A 163 12.45 5.73 -5.26
N ALA A 164 12.47 4.45 -5.62
CA ALA A 164 13.46 3.88 -6.51
C ALA A 164 13.41 4.52 -7.90
N ASP A 165 12.23 4.62 -8.51
CA ASP A 165 12.05 5.24 -9.83
C ASP A 165 12.44 6.72 -9.82
N THR A 166 12.06 7.46 -8.77
CA THR A 166 12.42 8.88 -8.64
C THR A 166 13.94 9.06 -8.58
N ASN A 167 14.64 8.21 -7.83
CA ASN A 167 16.08 8.30 -7.67
C ASN A 167 16.83 7.80 -8.92
N LEU A 168 16.37 6.70 -9.51
CA LEU A 168 17.06 6.07 -10.64
C LEU A 168 16.84 6.79 -11.98
N ASN A 169 15.71 7.46 -12.16
CA ASN A 169 15.46 8.27 -13.36
C ASN A 169 16.22 9.60 -13.35
N LYS A 170 16.77 10.02 -12.20
CA LYS A 170 17.50 11.28 -12.03
C LYS A 170 19.02 11.11 -11.93
N THR A 171 19.55 9.90 -12.12
CA THR A 171 20.98 9.61 -11.96
C THR A 171 21.65 9.19 -13.26
N LEU A 172 22.94 9.54 -13.40
CA LEU A 172 23.81 8.93 -14.39
C LEU A 172 24.10 7.50 -13.92
N ARG A 173 23.67 6.51 -14.69
CA ARG A 173 23.81 5.10 -14.31
C ARG A 173 25.17 4.55 -14.76
N THR A 174 25.91 3.99 -13.80
CA THR A 174 27.14 3.22 -14.03
C THR A 174 26.96 1.81 -13.43
N PRO A 175 27.53 0.75 -14.05
CA PRO A 175 27.51 -0.59 -13.47
C PRO A 175 28.20 -0.67 -12.10
N GLU A 176 29.26 0.12 -11.94
CA GLU A 176 30.08 0.26 -10.75
C GLU A 176 29.75 1.53 -9.94
N ALA A 177 30.19 1.56 -8.68
CA ALA A 177 30.10 2.77 -7.87
C ALA A 177 31.12 3.82 -8.34
N ILE A 178 30.65 5.05 -8.54
CA ILE A 178 31.47 6.22 -8.89
C ILE A 178 31.40 7.27 -7.78
N GLN A 179 32.39 8.15 -7.72
CA GLN A 179 32.34 9.31 -6.82
C GLN A 179 31.19 10.26 -7.18
N SER A 180 30.67 10.96 -6.16
CA SER A 180 29.68 12.02 -6.36
C SER A 180 30.27 13.15 -7.21
N LEU A 181 29.50 13.69 -8.15
CA LEU A 181 29.88 14.90 -8.87
C LEU A 181 30.12 16.06 -7.88
N PRO A 182 31.05 17.00 -8.19
CA PRO A 182 31.28 18.19 -7.38
C PRO A 182 30.00 19.02 -7.18
N ASP A 183 30.00 19.89 -6.15
CA ASP A 183 28.87 20.79 -5.87
C ASP A 183 28.52 21.70 -7.06
N ALA A 184 27.34 22.32 -7.00
CA ALA A 184 26.81 23.12 -8.10
C ALA A 184 27.72 24.29 -8.49
N LEU A 185 28.36 24.95 -7.51
CA LEU A 185 29.26 26.07 -7.75
C LEU A 185 30.55 25.62 -8.44
N SER A 186 31.13 24.51 -8.00
CA SER A 186 32.38 23.98 -8.52
C SER A 186 32.26 23.41 -9.93
N ARG A 187 31.07 22.94 -10.32
CA ARG A 187 30.78 22.42 -11.67
C ARG A 187 30.15 23.44 -12.63
N ALA A 188 29.83 24.66 -12.17
CA ALA A 188 29.30 25.69 -13.05
C ALA A 188 30.28 25.97 -14.20
N ASN A 189 29.75 26.08 -15.43
CA ASN A 189 30.53 26.34 -16.65
C ASN A 189 31.63 25.29 -16.94
N LYS A 190 31.47 24.06 -16.46
CA LYS A 190 32.37 22.93 -16.70
C LYS A 190 31.62 21.77 -17.36
N ILE A 191 32.38 20.87 -17.96
CA ILE A 191 31.88 19.61 -18.51
C ILE A 191 32.22 18.44 -17.57
N VAL A 192 31.43 17.38 -17.64
CA VAL A 192 31.75 16.10 -16.97
C VAL A 192 32.73 15.33 -17.85
N ALA A 193 33.86 14.94 -17.28
CA ALA A 193 34.88 14.10 -17.90
C ALA A 193 35.19 12.89 -17.00
N PHE A 194 35.96 11.92 -17.51
CA PHE A 194 36.36 10.72 -16.77
C PHE A 194 37.88 10.61 -16.72
N ASP A 195 38.42 10.22 -15.57
CA ASP A 195 39.85 9.97 -15.40
C ASP A 195 40.26 8.57 -15.91
N ASN A 196 41.54 8.21 -15.78
CA ASN A 196 42.06 6.90 -16.21
C ASN A 196 41.46 5.72 -15.42
N SER A 197 40.79 5.99 -14.30
CA SER A 197 40.09 4.99 -13.47
C SER A 197 38.57 4.99 -13.75
N GLY A 198 38.10 5.75 -14.74
CA GLY A 198 36.68 5.88 -15.08
C GLY A 198 35.87 6.71 -14.10
N GLN A 199 36.51 7.46 -13.19
CA GLN A 199 35.80 8.28 -12.20
C GLN A 199 35.40 9.64 -12.81
N PRO A 200 34.15 10.10 -12.61
CA PRO A 200 33.70 11.37 -13.16
C PRO A 200 34.31 12.55 -12.41
N PHE A 201 34.68 13.60 -13.13
CA PHE A 201 35.13 14.88 -12.57
C PHE A 201 34.68 16.05 -13.44
N ALA A 202 34.64 17.25 -12.87
CA ALA A 202 34.28 18.46 -13.60
C ALA A 202 35.54 19.18 -14.12
N THR A 203 35.62 19.42 -15.42
CA THR A 203 36.76 20.11 -16.06
C THR A 203 36.32 21.20 -17.01
N LEU A 204 37.22 22.12 -17.32
CA LEU A 204 36.97 23.12 -18.36
C LEU A 204 36.80 22.44 -19.72
N PRO A 205 35.90 22.94 -20.58
CA PRO A 205 35.82 22.48 -21.96
C PRO A 205 37.16 22.73 -22.68
N PRO A 206 37.54 21.91 -23.67
CA PRO A 206 38.73 22.15 -24.48
C PRO A 206 38.65 23.51 -25.17
N SER A 207 39.73 24.29 -25.12
CA SER A 207 39.77 25.63 -25.73
C SER A 207 39.45 25.58 -27.22
N GLY A 208 38.53 26.44 -27.67
CA GLY A 208 38.10 26.51 -29.06
C GLY A 208 37.12 25.42 -29.50
N SER A 209 36.68 24.55 -28.57
CA SER A 209 35.57 23.64 -28.83
C SER A 209 34.23 24.39 -28.91
N ALA A 210 33.24 23.80 -29.58
CA ALA A 210 31.90 24.37 -29.61
C ALA A 210 31.33 24.53 -28.18
N SER A 211 31.61 23.60 -27.28
CA SER A 211 31.21 23.67 -25.87
C SER A 211 31.85 24.85 -25.15
N ASP A 212 33.13 25.12 -25.39
CA ASP A 212 33.85 26.28 -24.84
C ASP A 212 33.21 27.59 -25.31
N VAL A 213 32.99 27.75 -26.62
CA VAL A 213 32.35 28.95 -27.19
C VAL A 213 30.94 29.15 -26.62
N LEU A 214 30.12 28.10 -26.54
CA LEU A 214 28.76 28.20 -26.00
C LEU A 214 28.76 28.56 -24.51
N ILE A 215 29.71 28.02 -23.73
CA ILE A 215 29.85 28.34 -22.31
C ILE A 215 30.32 29.80 -22.14
N GLU A 216 31.30 30.26 -22.91
CA GLU A 216 31.79 31.65 -22.88
C GLU A 216 30.70 32.66 -23.25
N LEU A 217 29.88 32.34 -24.27
CA LEU A 217 28.73 33.16 -24.66
C LEU A 217 27.61 33.19 -23.62
N ALA A 218 27.46 32.14 -22.82
CA ALA A 218 26.45 32.07 -21.77
C ALA A 218 26.83 32.82 -20.48
N LYS A 219 28.10 33.20 -20.32
CA LYS A 219 28.54 34.01 -19.17
C LYS A 219 27.92 35.41 -19.20
N PRO A 220 27.85 36.13 -18.06
CA PRO A 220 27.42 37.53 -18.03
C PRO A 220 28.22 38.46 -18.98
N THR A 221 29.45 38.07 -19.32
CA THR A 221 30.34 38.79 -20.25
C THR A 221 30.17 38.37 -21.72
N GLY A 222 29.31 37.40 -22.03
CA GLY A 222 29.20 36.78 -23.34
C GLY A 222 28.77 37.73 -24.45
N ALA A 223 27.95 38.76 -24.13
CA ALA A 223 27.57 39.79 -25.10
C ALA A 223 28.77 40.63 -25.58
N GLY A 224 29.88 40.66 -24.83
CA GLY A 224 31.14 41.29 -25.26
C GLY A 224 31.90 40.49 -26.32
N LEU A 225 31.51 39.24 -26.58
CA LEU A 225 32.16 38.36 -27.56
C LEU A 225 31.49 38.41 -28.95
N ILE A 226 30.35 39.10 -29.09
CA ILE A 226 29.62 39.24 -30.35
C ILE A 226 29.82 40.65 -30.91
N GLY A 227 30.45 40.75 -32.08
CA GLY A 227 30.67 42.02 -32.77
C GLY A 227 29.41 42.57 -33.43
N VAL A 228 29.31 43.89 -33.51
CA VAL A 228 28.24 44.61 -34.25
C VAL A 228 28.85 45.54 -35.30
N MET A 229 28.11 45.80 -36.40
CA MET A 229 28.52 46.79 -37.42
C MET A 229 28.20 48.22 -36.94
N PRO A 230 29.01 49.25 -37.29
CA PRO A 230 30.29 49.20 -38.02
C PRO A 230 31.51 48.87 -37.15
N TYR A 231 31.41 49.00 -35.82
CA TYR A 231 32.40 48.59 -34.82
C TYR A 231 31.73 48.46 -33.44
N GLY A 232 32.36 47.73 -32.51
CA GLY A 232 31.85 47.52 -31.14
C GLY A 232 31.26 46.13 -30.93
N THR A 233 30.67 45.92 -29.76
CA THR A 233 30.08 44.63 -29.33
C THR A 233 28.58 44.75 -29.03
N VAL A 234 27.89 43.61 -28.90
CA VAL A 234 26.50 43.59 -28.44
C VAL A 234 26.39 44.17 -27.01
N GLN A 235 27.40 43.96 -26.15
CA GLN A 235 27.46 44.57 -24.83
C GLN A 235 27.42 46.11 -24.90
N ASP A 236 28.10 46.72 -25.88
CA ASP A 236 28.09 48.19 -26.07
C ASP A 236 26.75 48.72 -26.60
N ALA A 237 25.97 47.85 -27.25
CA ALA A 237 24.68 48.17 -27.83
C ALA A 237 23.50 48.01 -26.84
N ILE A 238 23.62 47.12 -25.84
CA ILE A 238 22.60 46.92 -24.81
C ILE A 238 22.71 48.05 -23.78
N LYS A 239 21.89 49.09 -23.95
CA LYS A 239 21.89 50.28 -23.07
C LYS A 239 20.70 50.35 -22.11
N TRP A 240 19.77 49.41 -22.22
CA TRP A 240 18.56 49.36 -21.40
C TRP A 240 18.38 47.96 -20.84
N VAL A 241 17.79 47.88 -19.65
CA VAL A 241 17.34 46.64 -19.04
C VAL A 241 15.82 46.58 -19.11
N VAL A 242 15.29 45.37 -19.26
CA VAL A 242 13.84 45.11 -19.22
C VAL A 242 13.55 44.12 -18.09
N PRO A 243 12.40 44.19 -17.40
CA PRO A 243 12.13 43.34 -16.24
C PRO A 243 12.31 41.83 -16.51
N GLU A 244 12.10 41.40 -17.75
CA GLU A 244 12.19 40.00 -18.17
C GLU A 244 13.57 39.37 -17.95
N VAL A 245 14.66 40.17 -17.87
CA VAL A 245 16.02 39.65 -17.67
C VAL A 245 16.37 39.34 -16.21
N PHE A 246 15.52 39.76 -15.26
CA PHE A 246 15.74 39.55 -13.83
C PHE A 246 15.02 38.28 -13.34
N PRO A 247 15.60 37.54 -12.37
CA PRO A 247 14.92 36.41 -11.76
C PRO A 247 13.63 36.84 -11.04
N GLY A 248 12.67 35.91 -10.94
CA GLY A 248 11.37 36.17 -10.33
C GLY A 248 10.27 35.28 -10.91
N SER A 249 9.34 34.89 -10.05
CA SER A 249 8.21 34.00 -10.40
C SER A 249 7.04 34.76 -11.04
N ASN A 250 6.95 36.08 -10.81
CA ASN A 250 5.90 36.95 -11.30
C ASN A 250 6.45 38.32 -11.74
N ALA A 251 5.62 39.10 -12.44
CA ALA A 251 6.04 40.38 -13.01
C ALA A 251 6.43 41.43 -11.94
N ALA A 252 5.84 41.37 -10.74
CA ALA A 252 6.12 42.32 -9.67
C ALA A 252 7.52 42.10 -9.07
N GLU A 253 7.91 40.85 -8.82
CA GLU A 253 9.25 40.48 -8.37
C GLU A 253 10.32 40.92 -9.37
N LYS A 254 10.12 40.59 -10.65
CA LYS A 254 11.02 40.98 -11.73
C LYS A 254 11.18 42.48 -11.88
N LEU A 255 10.08 43.24 -11.76
CA LEU A 255 10.11 44.71 -11.80
C LEU A 255 10.87 45.28 -10.61
N GLN A 256 10.67 44.74 -9.41
CA GLN A 256 11.35 45.20 -8.21
C GLN A 256 12.87 44.99 -8.31
N GLU A 257 13.32 43.84 -8.81
CA GLU A 257 14.74 43.60 -9.05
C GLU A 257 15.32 44.50 -10.14
N ALA A 258 14.58 44.73 -11.23
CA ALA A 258 15.01 45.65 -12.29
C ALA A 258 15.20 47.08 -11.76
N VAL A 259 14.29 47.55 -10.90
CA VAL A 259 14.41 48.86 -10.26
C VAL A 259 15.62 48.89 -9.32
N ASN A 260 15.82 47.85 -8.51
CA ASN A 260 16.97 47.77 -7.60
C ASN A 260 18.32 47.74 -8.35
N TYR A 261 18.36 47.20 -9.57
CA TYR A 261 19.55 47.19 -10.42
C TYR A 261 19.83 48.56 -11.07
N ALA A 262 18.78 49.33 -11.35
CA ALA A 262 18.86 50.61 -12.05
C ALA A 262 19.18 51.82 -11.15
N VAL A 263 19.09 51.66 -9.82
CA VAL A 263 19.42 52.65 -8.78
C VAL A 263 20.84 52.45 -8.29
#